data_AF-A0A6M0SE86-F1
#
_entry.id   AF-A0A6M0SE86-F1
#
_cell.length_a   1.000
_cell.length_b   1.000
_cell.length_c   1.000
_cell.angle_alpha   90.00
_cell.angle_beta   90.00
_cell.angle_gamma   90.00
#
_symmetry.space_group_name_H-M   'P 1'
#
loop_
_entity.id
_entity.type
_entity.pdbx_description
1 polymer ?
#
loop_
_entity_poly.entity_id
_entity_poly.type
_entity_poly.pdbx_seq_one_letter_code
_entity_poly.pdbx_strand_id
1 'polypeptide(L)'
;MLSNHQVLSSNKRGSGLLRISKLGWIASVSMLVGLVGCAQPAAQNDTAASGDNTTTAVNLPQVVATTSVLCDLTQQIAQDTVALTCLMEPGQDPHTYAAAPSDRKAIDEADLVLYDGYG
;
A
#
# COMPACT_ATOMS: atom_id res chain seq x y z
N MET A 1 13.53 -12.14 -48.15
CA MET A 1 12.14 -11.61 -48.15
C MET A 1 11.73 -11.57 -46.68
N LEU A 2 12.04 -10.46 -46.00
CA LEU A 2 11.06 -9.51 -45.40
C LEU A 2 10.34 -10.13 -44.18
N SER A 3 10.35 -9.60 -42.97
CA SER A 3 10.97 -8.42 -42.36
C SER A 3 10.82 -8.55 -40.84
N ASN A 4 11.69 -7.87 -40.10
CA ASN A 4 11.66 -7.66 -38.66
C ASN A 4 10.30 -7.16 -38.14
N HIS A 5 9.90 -7.59 -36.94
CA HIS A 5 9.12 -6.76 -36.03
C HIS A 5 9.68 -6.86 -34.60
N GLN A 6 10.63 -5.97 -34.33
CA GLN A 6 11.02 -5.55 -33.00
C GLN A 6 9.87 -4.75 -32.40
N VAL A 7 9.32 -5.17 -31.25
CA VAL A 7 8.54 -4.29 -30.37
C VAL A 7 9.44 -3.97 -29.18
N LEU A 8 10.32 -3.01 -29.41
CA LEU A 8 10.95 -2.22 -28.36
C LEU A 8 9.99 -1.06 -28.06
N SER A 9 9.43 -1.02 -26.86
CA SER A 9 8.90 0.22 -26.30
C SER A 9 9.34 0.33 -24.85
N SER A 10 10.58 0.82 -24.68
CA SER A 10 11.06 1.39 -23.43
C SER A 10 10.34 2.72 -23.19
N ASN A 11 9.50 2.82 -22.15
CA ASN A 11 8.99 4.12 -21.71
C ASN A 11 9.93 4.73 -20.66
N LYS A 12 10.90 5.53 -21.13
CA LYS A 12 11.61 6.53 -20.32
C LYS A 12 10.75 7.78 -20.23
N ARG A 13 10.41 8.22 -19.01
CA ARG A 13 10.62 9.60 -18.51
C ARG A 13 9.95 9.82 -17.15
N GLY A 14 10.76 10.26 -16.18
CA GLY A 14 10.27 10.69 -14.86
C GLY A 14 11.38 10.91 -13.82
N SER A 15 12.52 11.47 -14.21
CA SER A 15 13.57 11.87 -13.29
C SER A 15 13.14 13.11 -12.49
N GLY A 16 12.48 12.89 -11.36
CA GLY A 16 12.22 13.91 -10.35
C GLY A 16 13.42 14.10 -9.44
N LEU A 17 14.27 15.07 -9.79
CA LEU A 17 15.20 15.68 -8.85
C LEU A 17 14.37 16.49 -7.83
N LEU A 18 14.26 16.02 -6.59
CA LEU A 18 13.93 16.85 -5.44
C LEU A 18 15.02 16.64 -4.38
N ARG A 19 16.07 17.47 -4.53
CA ARG A 19 16.93 17.87 -3.41
C ARG A 19 16.12 18.86 -2.55
N ILE A 20 16.64 19.15 -1.35
CA ILE A 20 16.15 20.09 -0.33
C ILE A 20 15.08 19.41 0.57
N SER A 21 15.22 19.28 1.90
CA SER A 21 15.98 20.09 2.86
C SER A 21 16.42 19.26 4.08
N LYS A 22 17.55 19.65 4.66
CA LYS A 22 18.02 19.22 5.97
C LYS A 22 17.13 19.84 7.07
N LEU A 23 16.31 19.04 7.74
CA LEU A 23 16.01 19.19 9.17
C LEU A 23 16.50 17.87 9.79
N GLY A 24 17.78 17.71 10.16
CA GLY A 24 18.47 18.59 11.09
C GLY A 24 17.77 18.45 12.44
N TRP A 25 18.20 17.49 13.26
CA TRP A 25 18.95 17.88 14.45
C TRP A 25 18.18 18.89 15.32
N ILE A 26 16.99 18.52 15.78
CA ILE A 26 16.53 18.97 17.10
C ILE A 26 16.94 17.82 18.03
N ALA A 27 18.23 17.72 18.30
CA ALA A 27 18.81 18.30 19.51
C ALA A 27 18.16 17.66 20.75
N SER A 28 18.86 16.64 21.23
CA SER A 28 19.02 16.32 22.64
C SER A 28 18.62 17.48 23.56
N VAL A 29 17.47 17.36 24.20
CA VAL A 29 17.23 18.01 25.49
C VAL A 29 16.95 16.88 26.47
N SER A 30 18.03 16.39 27.06
CA SER A 30 17.99 15.90 28.44
C SER A 30 17.23 16.92 29.29
N MET A 31 16.23 16.50 30.05
CA MET A 31 16.06 17.04 31.39
C MET A 31 15.05 16.20 32.18
N LEU A 32 15.61 15.40 33.09
CA LEU A 32 15.18 15.20 34.48
C LEU A 32 13.68 15.36 34.82
N VAL A 33 13.13 14.24 35.30
CA VAL A 33 12.32 14.09 36.52
C VAL A 33 12.05 15.41 37.26
N GLY A 34 10.79 15.83 37.27
CA GLY A 34 10.24 16.80 38.21
C GLY A 34 8.88 16.31 38.72
N LEU A 35 8.87 15.74 39.93
CA LEU A 35 7.68 15.50 40.74
C LEU A 35 7.32 16.79 41.49
N VAL A 36 6.30 17.52 41.03
CA VAL A 36 5.55 18.58 41.73
C VAL A 36 4.14 18.52 41.10
N GLY A 37 3.02 18.28 41.78
CA GLY A 37 2.48 18.86 43.01
C GLY A 37 1.14 19.56 42.66
N CYS A 38 0.02 19.14 43.27
CA CYS A 38 -1.38 19.41 42.90
C CYS A 38 -1.89 20.86 43.11
N ALA A 39 -2.77 21.38 42.20
CA ALA A 39 -4.05 22.10 42.46
C ALA A 39 -4.61 22.96 41.26
N GLN A 40 -5.74 22.51 40.66
CA GLN A 40 -6.99 23.16 40.11
C GLN A 40 -7.06 24.71 39.87
N PRO A 41 -7.93 25.34 38.99
CA PRO A 41 -9.04 24.88 38.10
C PRO A 41 -9.07 25.41 36.63
N ALA A 42 -9.95 24.78 35.82
CA ALA A 42 -10.80 25.32 34.74
C ALA A 42 -10.21 26.16 33.57
N ALA A 43 -10.22 25.57 32.36
CA ALA A 43 -10.85 26.16 31.17
C ALA A 43 -10.90 25.12 30.05
N GLN A 44 -12.12 24.75 29.65
CA GLN A 44 -12.40 23.95 28.47
C GLN A 44 -11.96 24.74 27.24
N ASN A 45 -10.96 24.24 26.52
CA ASN A 45 -10.83 24.49 25.09
C ASN A 45 -11.09 23.16 24.40
N ASP A 46 -12.36 22.76 24.37
CA ASP A 46 -12.89 21.90 23.33
C ASP A 46 -12.77 22.66 22.01
N THR A 47 -11.54 22.75 21.51
CA THR A 47 -11.29 23.07 20.13
C THR A 47 -11.71 21.81 19.40
N ALA A 48 -13.01 21.71 19.15
CA ALA A 48 -13.55 20.86 18.11
C ALA A 48 -12.86 21.30 16.83
N ALA A 49 -11.67 20.75 16.58
CA ALA A 49 -11.18 20.54 15.25
C ALA A 49 -12.26 19.69 14.62
N SER A 50 -13.18 20.35 13.91
CA SER A 50 -13.87 19.77 12.78
C SER A 50 -12.75 19.28 11.87
N GLY A 51 -12.28 18.06 12.16
CA GLY A 51 -11.54 17.25 11.22
C GLY A 51 -12.45 17.18 10.04
N ASP A 52 -12.10 17.95 9.02
CA ASP A 52 -12.59 17.82 7.68
C ASP A 52 -12.28 16.38 7.28
N ASN A 53 -13.19 15.47 7.62
CA ASN A 53 -13.25 14.12 7.09
C ASN A 53 -13.73 14.24 5.65
N THR A 54 -13.04 15.05 4.84
CA THR A 54 -12.98 14.84 3.41
C THR A 54 -12.23 13.53 3.27
N THR A 55 -12.99 12.43 3.35
CA THR A 55 -12.61 11.12 2.85
C THR A 55 -12.35 11.32 1.37
N THR A 56 -11.17 11.82 1.06
CA THR A 56 -10.63 11.84 -0.29
C THR A 56 -10.58 10.37 -0.66
N ALA A 57 -11.48 9.95 -1.56
CA ALA A 57 -11.52 8.58 -2.01
C ALA A 57 -10.15 8.25 -2.61
N VAL A 58 -9.32 7.56 -1.85
CA VAL A 58 -8.00 7.16 -2.31
C VAL A 58 -8.25 6.09 -3.35
N ASN A 59 -7.88 6.39 -4.59
CA ASN A 59 -7.95 5.43 -5.68
C ASN A 59 -6.70 4.54 -5.58
N LEU A 60 -6.83 3.40 -4.91
CA LEU A 60 -5.74 2.44 -4.75
C LEU A 60 -5.66 1.55 -6.00
N PRO A 61 -4.45 1.23 -6.50
CA PRO A 61 -4.27 0.24 -7.55
C PRO A 61 -4.88 -1.11 -7.14
N GLN A 62 -5.60 -1.75 -8.07
CA GLN A 62 -6.17 -3.07 -7.89
C GLN A 62 -5.12 -4.14 -8.15
N VAL A 63 -4.79 -4.94 -7.13
CA VAL A 63 -3.78 -5.99 -7.21
C VAL A 63 -4.42 -7.33 -6.93
N VAL A 64 -4.19 -8.31 -7.80
CA VAL A 64 -4.66 -9.69 -7.61
C VAL A 64 -3.47 -10.60 -7.33
N ALA A 65 -3.55 -11.40 -6.27
CA ALA A 65 -2.61 -12.48 -5.97
C ALA A 65 -3.28 -13.84 -6.15
N THR A 66 -2.68 -14.73 -6.95
CA THR A 66 -3.31 -16.01 -7.29
C THR A 66 -3.20 -17.05 -6.18
N THR A 67 -2.14 -17.03 -5.37
CA THR A 67 -1.91 -17.99 -4.27
C THR A 67 -1.95 -17.32 -2.91
N SER A 68 -2.26 -18.08 -1.86
CA SER A 68 -2.27 -17.57 -0.49
C SER A 68 -0.88 -17.08 -0.03
N VAL A 69 0.20 -17.68 -0.54
CA VAL A 69 1.58 -17.24 -0.24
C VAL A 69 1.84 -15.85 -0.84
N LEU A 70 1.49 -15.64 -2.11
CA LEU A 70 1.64 -14.32 -2.74
C LEU A 70 0.73 -13.28 -2.09
N CYS A 71 -0.49 -13.66 -1.72
CA CYS A 71 -1.42 -12.82 -0.96
C CYS A 71 -0.77 -12.31 0.34
N ASP A 72 -0.26 -13.22 1.16
CA ASP A 72 0.35 -12.88 2.46
C ASP A 72 1.59 -11.97 2.30
N LEU A 73 2.49 -12.32 1.37
CA LEU A 73 3.67 -11.50 1.08
C LEU A 73 3.28 -10.09 0.61
N THR A 74 2.28 -10.00 -0.28
CA THR A 74 1.81 -8.71 -0.81
C THR A 74 1.17 -7.87 0.28
N GLN A 75 0.37 -8.49 1.17
CA GLN A 75 -0.24 -7.80 2.30
C GLN A 75 0.79 -7.21 3.26
N GLN A 76 1.88 -7.96 3.54
CA GLN A 76 2.96 -7.49 4.42
C GLN A 76 3.75 -6.33 3.81
N ILE A 77 4.01 -6.36 2.49
CA ILE A 77 4.82 -5.36 1.80
C ILE A 77 4.01 -4.10 1.47
N ALA A 78 2.81 -4.27 0.90
CA ALA A 78 2.03 -3.18 0.34
C ALA A 78 1.07 -2.53 1.36
N GLN A 79 0.72 -3.23 2.44
CA GLN A 79 -0.14 -2.70 3.51
C GLN A 79 -1.42 -2.06 2.97
N ASP A 80 -1.61 -0.76 3.20
CA ASP A 80 -2.76 0.05 2.79
C ASP A 80 -2.55 0.81 1.46
N THR A 81 -1.48 0.53 0.74
CA THR A 81 -1.14 1.23 -0.51
C THR A 81 -1.79 0.64 -1.76
N VAL A 82 -2.39 -0.55 -1.66
CA VAL A 82 -3.07 -1.25 -2.77
C VAL A 82 -4.40 -1.87 -2.32
N ALA A 83 -5.32 -2.03 -3.26
CA ALA A 83 -6.54 -2.81 -3.05
C ALA A 83 -6.24 -4.27 -3.46
N LEU A 84 -5.89 -5.10 -2.48
CA LEU A 84 -5.48 -6.48 -2.69
C LEU A 84 -6.68 -7.44 -2.73
N THR A 85 -6.76 -8.24 -3.79
CA THR A 85 -7.67 -9.39 -3.92
C THR A 85 -6.85 -10.68 -3.94
N CYS A 86 -7.22 -11.65 -3.10
CA CYS A 86 -6.57 -12.96 -3.03
C CYS A 86 -7.53 -14.03 -3.55
N LEU A 87 -7.12 -14.75 -4.61
CA LEU A 87 -8.02 -15.71 -5.27
C LEU A 87 -8.14 -17.02 -4.50
N MET A 88 -7.02 -17.58 -4.05
CA MET A 88 -7.01 -18.79 -3.23
C MET A 88 -7.20 -18.47 -1.76
N GLU A 89 -8.00 -19.28 -1.09
CA GLU A 89 -8.17 -19.21 0.35
C GLU A 89 -6.90 -19.72 1.09
N PRO A 90 -6.61 -19.22 2.30
CA PRO A 90 -5.51 -19.74 3.11
C PRO A 90 -5.62 -21.26 3.33
N GLY A 91 -4.57 -21.99 2.96
CA GLY A 91 -4.48 -23.44 3.13
C GLY A 91 -5.15 -24.27 2.02
N GLN A 92 -5.72 -23.64 1.00
CA GLN A 92 -6.23 -24.32 -0.18
C GLN A 92 -5.09 -24.94 -1.01
N ASP A 93 -5.28 -26.16 -1.51
CA ASP A 93 -4.31 -26.83 -2.39
C ASP A 93 -4.37 -26.25 -3.81
N PRO A 94 -3.27 -25.63 -4.32
CA PRO A 94 -3.23 -25.04 -5.65
C PRO A 94 -3.46 -26.03 -6.79
N HIS A 95 -3.20 -27.33 -6.58
CA HIS A 95 -3.41 -28.36 -7.61
C HIS A 95 -4.89 -28.72 -7.79
N THR A 96 -5.74 -28.34 -6.83
CA THR A 96 -7.18 -28.61 -6.85
C THR A 96 -8.03 -27.35 -7.00
N TYR A 97 -7.41 -26.17 -6.95
CA TYR A 97 -8.10 -24.90 -7.13
C TYR A 97 -8.71 -24.81 -8.54
N ALA A 98 -9.97 -24.38 -8.58
CA ALA A 98 -10.70 -24.13 -9.82
C ALA A 98 -11.23 -22.69 -9.82
N ALA A 99 -10.70 -21.88 -10.72
CA ALA A 99 -11.06 -20.46 -10.80
C ALA A 99 -12.56 -20.28 -11.11
N ALA A 100 -13.24 -19.51 -10.27
CA ALA A 100 -14.61 -19.09 -10.51
C ALA A 100 -14.69 -17.98 -11.57
N PRO A 101 -15.86 -17.76 -12.19
CA PRO A 101 -16.05 -16.63 -13.10
C PRO A 101 -15.74 -15.26 -12.47
N SER A 102 -15.94 -15.12 -11.16
CA SER A 102 -15.56 -13.92 -10.38
C SER A 102 -14.05 -13.69 -10.37
N ASP A 103 -13.26 -14.76 -10.31
CA ASP A 103 -11.80 -14.70 -10.21
C ASP A 103 -11.22 -14.22 -11.54
N ARG A 104 -11.79 -14.72 -12.65
CA ARG A 104 -11.48 -14.24 -13.99
C ARG A 104 -11.78 -12.75 -14.14
N LYS A 105 -12.93 -12.31 -13.64
CA LYS A 105 -13.31 -10.89 -13.66
C LYS A 105 -12.32 -10.04 -12.85
N ALA A 106 -11.93 -10.49 -11.66
CA ALA A 106 -10.95 -9.79 -10.83
C ALA A 106 -9.60 -9.64 -11.56
N ILE A 107 -9.14 -10.70 -12.24
CA ILE A 107 -7.92 -10.66 -13.06
C ILE A 107 -8.05 -9.66 -14.21
N ASP A 108 -9.18 -9.67 -14.93
CA ASP A 108 -9.40 -8.79 -16.09
C ASP A 108 -9.50 -7.29 -15.68
N GLU A 109 -9.91 -7.00 -14.44
CA GLU A 109 -10.06 -5.64 -13.89
C GLU A 109 -8.82 -5.16 -13.11
N ALA A 110 -7.82 -6.00 -12.88
CA ALA A 110 -6.64 -5.67 -12.07
C ALA A 110 -5.64 -4.77 -12.79
N ASP A 111 -5.01 -3.85 -12.04
CA ASP A 111 -3.85 -3.08 -12.51
C ASP A 111 -2.56 -3.92 -12.48
N LEU A 112 -2.50 -4.93 -11.61
CA LEU A 112 -1.38 -5.86 -11.46
C LEU A 112 -1.86 -7.25 -11.02
N VAL A 113 -1.33 -8.30 -11.64
CA VAL A 113 -1.57 -9.69 -11.25
C VAL A 113 -0.25 -10.34 -10.84
N LEU A 114 -0.22 -10.90 -9.63
CA LEU A 114 0.89 -11.65 -9.05
C LEU A 114 0.55 -13.14 -9.10
N TYR A 115 1.33 -13.91 -9.85
CA TYR A 115 1.14 -15.34 -10.02
C TYR A 115 2.47 -16.08 -9.97
N ASP A 116 2.43 -17.37 -9.62
CA ASP A 116 3.61 -18.25 -9.72
C ASP A 116 3.78 -18.71 -11.17
N GLY A 117 4.96 -18.46 -11.74
CA GLY A 117 5.27 -18.75 -13.13
C GLY A 117 5.86 -20.14 -13.38
N TYR A 118 6.15 -20.91 -12.32
CA TYR A 118 6.66 -22.27 -12.43
C TYR A 118 5.50 -23.26 -12.29
N GLY A 119 5.20 -24.00 -13.37
CA GLY A 119 4.09 -24.94 -13.47
C GLY A 119 4.54 -26.36 -13.78
#